data_AF-A0A136LDA7-F1
#
_entry.id   AF-A0A136LDA7-F1
#
_cell.length_a   1.000
_cell.length_b   1.000
_cell.length_c   1.000
_cell.angle_alpha   90.00
_cell.angle_beta   90.00
_cell.angle_gamma   90.00
#
_symmetry.space_group_name_H-M   'P 1'
#
loop_
_entity.id
_entity.type
_entity.pdbx_description
1 polymer ?
#
loop_
_entity_poly.entity_id
_entity_poly.type
_entity_poly.pdbx_seq_one_letter_code
_entity_poly.pdbx_strand_id
1 'polypeptide(L)'
;MTTVMTGKQTTPKKKKSGGPSVIKIGLIAGGIGILMVIIGVLAFTSDQAARRTPFNIDPYPGADEWGTADETNFSRSIFYRIADVPPEEVVLYYQDKLNQHTGDSGEECVRFPQTGSMPLDPNNPHAIPYEFRCLFDNSGFQTTQYTQVRIYPGYGENTGRTVIEYQQRWTP
;
A
#
# COMPACT_ATOMS: atom_id res chain seq x y z
N MET A 1 -46.22 -86.64 -26.86
CA MET A 1 -45.10 -85.79 -26.43
C MET A 1 -45.30 -84.42 -27.02
N THR A 2 -45.71 -83.43 -26.23
CA THR A 2 -45.68 -82.02 -26.65
C THR A 2 -45.37 -81.18 -25.41
N THR A 3 -44.18 -80.58 -25.43
CA THR A 3 -43.52 -79.91 -24.32
C THR A 3 -44.15 -78.55 -24.04
N VAL A 4 -44.47 -78.29 -22.77
CA VAL A 4 -44.84 -76.98 -22.24
C VAL A 4 -43.56 -76.15 -22.06
N MET A 5 -43.45 -75.00 -22.73
CA MET A 5 -42.40 -74.01 -22.45
C MET A 5 -42.95 -72.84 -21.65
N THR A 6 -42.61 -72.82 -20.37
CA THR A 6 -42.90 -71.75 -19.42
C THR A 6 -41.87 -70.62 -19.59
N GLY A 7 -42.29 -69.51 -20.20
CA GLY A 7 -41.49 -68.28 -20.30
C GLY A 7 -41.50 -67.51 -18.97
N LYS A 8 -40.31 -67.35 -18.36
CA LYS A 8 -40.08 -66.66 -17.09
C LYS A 8 -40.11 -65.14 -17.32
N GLN A 9 -41.06 -64.42 -16.72
CA GLN A 9 -41.09 -62.96 -16.71
C GLN A 9 -39.90 -62.42 -15.90
N THR A 10 -39.03 -61.66 -16.55
CA THR A 10 -37.98 -60.85 -15.90
C THR A 10 -38.54 -59.46 -15.61
N THR A 11 -38.72 -59.15 -14.32
CA THR A 11 -39.10 -57.82 -13.84
C THR A 11 -37.97 -56.82 -14.05
N PRO A 12 -38.24 -55.59 -14.55
CA PRO A 12 -37.23 -54.56 -14.69
C PRO A 12 -36.85 -54.03 -13.30
N LYS A 13 -35.59 -54.23 -12.87
CA LYS A 13 -35.03 -53.55 -11.70
C LYS A 13 -35.01 -52.04 -11.98
N LYS A 14 -35.93 -51.30 -11.36
CA LYS A 14 -35.98 -49.84 -11.35
C LYS A 14 -34.67 -49.31 -10.75
N LYS A 15 -33.73 -48.86 -11.58
CA LYS A 15 -32.55 -48.10 -11.13
C LYS A 15 -33.08 -46.85 -10.43
N LYS A 16 -32.90 -46.73 -9.11
CA LYS A 16 -33.08 -45.47 -8.40
C LYS A 16 -32.04 -44.49 -8.96
N SER A 17 -32.44 -43.62 -9.89
CA SER A 17 -31.68 -42.43 -10.24
C SER A 17 -31.70 -41.53 -9.01
N GLY A 18 -30.71 -41.69 -8.13
CA GLY A 18 -30.50 -40.77 -7.01
C GLY A 18 -30.08 -39.43 -7.57
N GLY A 19 -31.04 -38.54 -7.79
CA GLY A 19 -30.77 -37.14 -8.09
C GLY A 19 -29.92 -36.51 -6.96
N PRO A 20 -29.19 -35.42 -7.25
CA PRO A 20 -28.35 -34.80 -6.24
C PRO A 20 -29.21 -34.43 -5.02
N SER A 21 -28.87 -35.00 -3.87
CA SER A 21 -29.62 -34.81 -2.63
C SER A 21 -29.51 -33.34 -2.20
N VAL A 22 -30.64 -32.67 -1.99
CA VAL A 22 -30.71 -31.26 -1.54
C VAL A 22 -29.88 -31.03 -0.27
N ILE A 23 -29.79 -32.03 0.61
CA ILE A 23 -28.97 -32.00 1.82
C ILE A 23 -27.47 -31.93 1.48
N LYS A 24 -27.02 -32.69 0.47
CA LYS A 24 -25.62 -32.66 0.01
C LYS A 24 -25.27 -31.32 -0.63
N ILE A 25 -26.19 -30.76 -1.41
CA ILE A 25 -26.01 -29.42 -2.01
C ILE A 25 -25.95 -28.35 -0.92
N GLY A 26 -26.85 -28.41 0.08
CA GLY A 26 -26.84 -27.49 1.22
C GLY A 26 -25.56 -27.56 2.05
N LEU A 27 -25.02 -28.76 2.28
CA LEU A 27 -23.74 -28.95 2.96
C LEU A 27 -22.57 -28.34 2.18
N ILE A 28 -22.53 -28.54 0.86
CA ILE A 28 -21.48 -27.96 0.00
C ILE A 28 -21.60 -26.44 -0.01
N ALA A 29 -22.80 -25.90 -0.22
CA ALA A 29 -23.03 -24.45 -0.22
C ALA A 29 -22.70 -23.81 1.13
N GLY A 30 -23.09 -24.45 2.24
CA GLY A 30 -22.74 -24.01 3.59
C GLY A 30 -21.23 -24.03 3.84
N GLY A 31 -20.54 -25.08 3.40
CA GLY A 31 -19.08 -25.18 3.49
C GLY A 31 -18.37 -24.08 2.70
N ILE A 32 -18.84 -23.78 1.48
CA ILE A 32 -18.31 -22.68 0.67
C ILE A 32 -18.56 -21.33 1.35
N GLY A 33 -19.75 -21.12 1.91
CA GLY A 33 -20.08 -19.89 2.64
C GLY A 33 -19.15 -19.65 3.83
N ILE A 34 -18.90 -20.67 4.65
CA ILE A 34 -17.96 -20.58 5.77
C ILE A 34 -16.54 -20.29 5.26
N LEU A 35 -16.11 -20.96 4.19
CA LEU A 35 -14.79 -20.75 3.61
C LEU A 35 -14.60 -19.30 3.14
N MET A 36 -15.59 -18.71 2.47
CA MET A 36 -15.53 -17.30 2.04
C MET A 36 -15.42 -16.34 3.23
N VAL A 37 -16.14 -16.59 4.32
CA VAL A 37 -16.04 -15.77 5.53
C VAL A 37 -14.64 -15.84 6.13
N ILE A 38 -14.06 -17.05 6.24
CA ILE A 38 -12.70 -17.23 6.76
C ILE A 38 -11.68 -16.49 5.89
N ILE A 39 -11.77 -16.63 4.56
CA ILE A 39 -10.88 -15.93 3.62
C ILE A 39 -11.01 -14.41 3.78
N GLY A 40 -12.25 -13.90 3.89
CA GLY A 40 -12.50 -12.47 4.08
C GLY A 40 -11.89 -11.94 5.38
N VAL A 41 -12.02 -12.67 6.49
CA VAL A 41 -11.41 -12.30 7.78
C VAL A 41 -9.89 -12.29 7.70
N LEU A 42 -9.28 -13.32 7.11
CA LEU A 42 -7.82 -13.40 6.97
C LEU A 42 -7.25 -12.28 6.09
N ALA A 43 -7.94 -11.96 4.97
CA ALA A 43 -7.56 -10.85 4.11
C ALA A 43 -7.63 -9.52 4.86
N PHE A 44 -8.69 -9.29 5.62
CA PHE A 44 -8.86 -8.08 6.42
C PHE A 44 -7.80 -7.95 7.52
N THR A 45 -7.48 -9.02 8.25
CA THR A 45 -6.45 -8.94 9.30
C THR A 45 -5.05 -8.72 8.72
N SER A 46 -4.76 -9.29 7.55
CA SER A 46 -3.50 -9.06 6.83
C SER A 46 -3.35 -7.61 6.40
N ASP A 47 -4.41 -7.03 5.84
CA ASP A 47 -4.45 -5.64 5.38
C ASP A 47 -4.24 -4.64 6.54
N GLN A 48 -4.89 -4.89 7.68
CA GLN A 48 -4.70 -4.12 8.90
C GLN A 48 -3.27 -4.24 9.45
N ALA A 49 -2.69 -5.44 9.44
CA ALA A 49 -1.33 -5.66 9.94
C ALA A 49 -0.26 -4.95 9.08
N ALA A 50 -0.43 -4.92 7.76
CA ALA A 50 0.49 -4.23 6.86
C ALA A 50 0.58 -2.72 7.14
N ARG A 51 -0.55 -2.10 7.57
CA ARG A 51 -0.64 -0.67 7.87
C ARG A 51 -0.21 -0.26 9.29
N ARG A 52 0.28 -1.22 10.09
CA ARG A 52 0.86 -0.98 11.44
C ARG A 52 2.36 -0.70 11.44
N THR A 53 2.95 -0.56 10.26
CA THR A 53 4.37 -0.28 10.09
C THR A 53 4.55 1.00 9.27
N PRO A 54 5.72 1.66 9.33
CA PRO A 54 6.00 2.81 8.47
C PRO A 54 5.91 2.42 6.99
N PHE A 55 5.32 3.27 6.15
CA PHE A 55 5.30 3.06 4.70
C PHE A 55 6.64 3.48 4.09
N ASN A 56 7.48 2.51 3.75
CA ASN A 56 8.84 2.78 3.27
C ASN A 56 8.87 2.98 1.75
N ILE A 57 9.53 4.05 1.33
CA ILE A 57 9.79 4.39 -0.06
C ILE A 57 11.30 4.41 -0.24
N ASP A 58 11.81 3.77 -1.28
CA ASP A 58 13.26 3.74 -1.53
C ASP A 58 13.81 5.17 -1.63
N PRO A 59 14.83 5.54 -0.82
CA PRO A 59 15.46 6.85 -0.92
C PRO A 59 16.10 7.05 -2.29
N TYR A 60 16.26 8.31 -2.68
CA TYR A 60 16.96 8.66 -3.91
C TYR A 60 18.36 7.99 -3.95
N PRO A 61 18.80 7.42 -5.09
CA PRO A 61 20.10 6.76 -5.17
C PRO A 61 21.26 7.70 -4.78
N GLY A 62 22.09 7.25 -3.82
CA GLY A 62 23.20 8.07 -3.31
C GLY A 62 22.80 9.08 -2.24
N ALA A 63 21.56 9.02 -1.73
CA ALA A 63 21.18 9.77 -0.53
C ALA A 63 21.71 9.08 0.73
N ASP A 64 22.43 9.85 1.55
CA ASP A 64 22.92 9.39 2.84
C ASP A 64 21.91 9.72 3.93
N GLU A 65 21.59 8.73 4.79
CA GLU A 65 20.80 8.99 5.98
C GLU A 65 21.60 9.86 6.96
N TRP A 66 21.05 11.03 7.26
CA TRP A 66 21.66 12.00 8.16
C TRP A 66 21.14 11.89 9.58
N GLY A 67 19.87 11.50 9.76
CA GLY A 67 19.31 11.31 11.08
C GLY A 67 17.85 10.90 11.06
N THR A 68 17.36 10.49 12.23
CA THR A 68 15.97 10.12 12.46
C THR A 68 15.49 10.82 13.73
N ALA A 69 14.25 11.31 13.72
CA ALA A 69 13.55 11.86 14.87
C ALA A 69 12.21 11.14 15.04
N ASP A 70 12.04 10.43 16.15
CA ASP A 70 10.77 9.81 16.50
C ASP A 70 9.85 10.86 17.13
N GLU A 71 8.77 11.21 16.43
CA GLU A 71 7.79 12.21 16.89
C GLU A 71 6.80 11.57 17.87
N THR A 72 6.35 10.35 17.56
CA THR A 72 5.49 9.51 18.41
C THR A 72 5.79 8.02 18.14
N ASN A 73 5.15 7.11 18.88
CA ASN A 73 5.23 5.67 18.59
C ASN A 73 4.70 5.26 17.20
N PHE A 74 3.96 6.15 16.53
CA PHE A 74 3.30 5.89 15.25
C PHE A 74 3.62 6.95 14.19
N SER A 75 4.68 7.75 14.43
CA SER A 75 5.15 8.74 13.48
C SER A 75 6.62 9.04 13.69
N ARG A 76 7.37 9.15 12.60
CA ARG A 76 8.79 9.49 12.64
C ARG A 76 9.19 10.33 11.43
N SER A 77 10.25 11.10 11.60
CA SER A 77 10.89 11.90 10.57
C SER A 77 12.26 11.32 10.27
N ILE A 78 12.55 10.97 9.02
CA ILE A 78 13.89 10.51 8.59
C ILE A 78 14.47 11.54 7.63
N PHE A 79 15.70 11.94 7.87
CA PHE A 79 16.38 12.95 7.08
C PHE A 79 17.50 12.31 6.26
N TYR A 80 17.47 12.56 4.96
CA TYR A 80 18.54 12.21 4.03
C TYR A 80 19.16 13.48 3.43
N ARG A 81 20.40 13.36 2.99
CA ARG A 81 21.14 14.43 2.31
C ARG A 81 21.81 13.89 1.06
N ILE A 82 21.84 14.72 0.02
CA ILE A 82 22.52 14.42 -1.23
C ILE A 82 23.39 15.62 -1.60
N ALA A 83 24.65 15.36 -1.95
CA ALA A 83 25.56 16.37 -2.46
C ALA A 83 25.37 16.55 -3.98
N ASP A 84 25.52 17.78 -4.46
CA ASP A 84 25.66 18.10 -5.89
C ASP A 84 24.48 17.69 -6.81
N VAL A 85 23.30 17.43 -6.22
CA VAL A 85 22.05 17.14 -6.96
C VAL A 85 21.01 18.21 -6.62
N PRO A 86 20.38 18.87 -7.61
CA PRO A 86 19.36 19.87 -7.36
C PRO A 86 18.04 19.25 -6.87
N PRO A 87 17.24 19.96 -6.03
CA PRO A 87 15.95 19.45 -5.55
C PRO A 87 15.00 19.02 -6.66
N GLU A 88 15.02 19.72 -7.79
CA GLU A 88 14.17 19.45 -8.96
C GLU A 88 14.42 18.06 -9.56
N GLU A 89 15.68 17.61 -9.59
CA GLU A 89 16.02 16.27 -10.10
C GLU A 89 15.54 15.18 -9.15
N VAL A 90 15.70 15.41 -7.84
CA VAL A 90 15.21 14.50 -6.80
C VAL A 90 13.69 14.37 -6.85
N VAL A 91 12.98 15.46 -7.14
CA VAL A 91 11.51 15.47 -7.30
C VAL A 91 11.07 14.58 -8.45
N LEU A 92 11.78 14.57 -9.58
CA LEU A 92 11.42 13.72 -10.72
C LEU A 92 11.48 12.23 -10.34
N TYR A 93 12.47 11.83 -9.54
CA TYR A 93 12.56 10.46 -9.03
C TYR A 93 11.37 10.11 -8.12
N TYR A 94 11.01 10.99 -7.19
CA TYR A 94 9.87 10.74 -6.31
C TYR A 94 8.53 10.82 -7.04
N GLN A 95 8.41 11.65 -8.07
CA GLN A 95 7.24 11.67 -8.94
C GLN A 95 7.07 10.34 -9.69
N ASP A 96 8.16 9.76 -10.21
CA ASP A 96 8.12 8.43 -10.83
C ASP A 96 7.70 7.34 -9.82
N LYS A 97 8.24 7.36 -8.61
CA LYS A 97 7.81 6.48 -7.53
C LYS A 97 6.34 6.68 -7.16
N LEU A 98 5.86 7.92 -7.15
CA LEU A 98 4.47 8.24 -6.86
C LEU A 98 3.55 7.67 -7.94
N ASN A 99 3.88 7.86 -9.22
CA ASN A 99 3.15 7.29 -10.35
C ASN A 99 3.10 5.75 -10.28
N GLN A 100 4.19 5.11 -9.84
CA GLN A 100 4.23 3.66 -9.63
C GLN A 100 3.33 3.21 -8.46
N HIS A 101 3.26 4.02 -7.40
CA HIS A 101 2.45 3.74 -6.21
C HIS A 101 0.94 3.85 -6.51
N THR A 102 0.52 4.93 -7.18
CA THR A 102 -0.89 5.21 -7.48
C THR A 102 -1.40 4.44 -8.71
N GLY A 103 -0.49 4.05 -9.62
CA GLY A 103 -0.85 3.48 -10.92
C GLY A 103 -1.40 4.50 -11.92
N ASP A 104 -1.31 5.80 -11.61
CA ASP A 104 -1.75 6.91 -12.47
C ASP A 104 -0.86 8.15 -12.28
N SER A 105 -0.88 9.05 -13.25
CA SER A 105 -0.19 10.35 -13.23
C SER A 105 -1.00 11.48 -12.59
N GLY A 106 -2.12 11.19 -11.92
CA GLY A 106 -3.02 12.20 -11.35
C GLY A 106 -2.52 12.85 -10.05
N GLU A 107 -1.60 12.20 -9.32
CA GLU A 107 -0.99 12.77 -8.12
C GLU A 107 0.37 13.38 -8.45
N GLU A 108 0.63 14.58 -7.94
CA GLU A 108 1.86 15.33 -8.23
C GLU A 108 2.59 15.75 -6.97
N CYS A 109 3.91 15.77 -7.05
CA CYS A 109 4.78 16.44 -6.10
C CYS A 109 4.57 17.96 -6.19
N VAL A 110 3.95 18.55 -5.16
CA VAL A 110 3.59 19.96 -5.17
C VAL A 110 4.71 20.83 -4.60
N ARG A 111 5.08 21.89 -5.32
CA ARG A 111 6.02 22.91 -4.82
C ARG A 111 5.33 23.91 -3.89
N PHE A 112 5.99 24.25 -2.79
CA PHE A 112 5.58 25.31 -1.86
C PHE A 112 6.75 26.26 -1.54
N PRO A 113 6.61 27.58 -1.75
CA PRO A 113 5.53 28.25 -2.47
C PRO A 113 5.50 27.80 -3.95
N GLN A 114 4.37 27.94 -4.64
CA GLN A 114 4.27 27.52 -6.04
C GLN A 114 5.29 28.22 -6.94
N THR A 115 5.62 29.47 -6.64
CA THR A 115 6.65 30.26 -7.33
C THR A 115 7.49 31.05 -6.35
N GLY A 116 8.74 31.34 -6.69
CA GLY A 116 9.64 32.15 -5.88
C GLY A 116 10.15 31.41 -4.64
N SER A 117 10.47 32.17 -3.59
CA SER A 117 11.05 31.67 -2.33
C SER A 117 10.38 32.33 -1.13
N MET A 118 10.30 31.60 -0.03
CA MET A 118 9.97 32.13 1.28
C MET A 118 11.08 33.08 1.76
N PRO A 119 10.75 34.14 2.50
CA PRO A 119 11.75 34.99 3.13
C PRO A 119 12.65 34.14 4.04
N LEU A 120 13.95 34.15 3.78
CA LEU A 120 14.93 33.47 4.62
C LEU A 120 15.24 34.38 5.81
N ASP A 121 14.94 33.91 7.02
CA ASP A 121 15.44 34.56 8.25
C ASP A 121 16.93 34.21 8.41
N PRO A 122 17.85 35.19 8.36
CA PRO A 122 19.27 34.95 8.52
C PRO A 122 19.65 34.29 9.87
N ASN A 123 18.78 34.40 10.88
CA ASN A 123 19.00 33.82 12.21
C ASN A 123 18.45 32.41 12.35
N ASN A 124 17.73 31.90 11.34
CA ASN A 124 17.19 30.55 11.35
C ASN A 124 18.05 29.64 10.44
N PRO A 125 18.93 28.79 11.00
CA PRO A 125 19.75 27.87 10.20
C PRO A 125 18.91 26.78 9.50
N HIS A 126 17.63 26.64 9.86
CA HIS A 126 16.68 25.73 9.25
C HIS A 126 15.71 26.44 8.30
N ALA A 127 16.03 27.66 7.86
CA ALA A 127 15.21 28.36 6.88
C ALA A 127 15.17 27.59 5.56
N ILE A 128 13.96 27.26 5.10
CA ILE A 128 13.72 26.56 3.84
C ILE A 128 13.21 27.58 2.83
N PRO A 129 13.94 27.87 1.74
CA PRO A 129 13.51 28.87 0.77
C PRO A 129 12.32 28.38 -0.05
N TYR A 130 12.27 27.10 -0.39
CA TYR A 130 11.13 26.44 -1.01
C TYR A 130 11.27 24.94 -0.77
N GLU A 131 10.18 24.21 -0.95
CA GLU A 131 10.19 22.76 -0.86
C GLU A 131 9.23 22.16 -1.88
N PHE A 132 9.42 20.89 -2.17
CA PHE A 132 8.47 20.04 -2.87
C PHE A 132 7.94 19.01 -1.90
N ARG A 133 6.66 18.69 -2.00
CA ARG A 133 5.98 17.71 -1.14
C ARG A 133 5.34 16.65 -2.03
N CYS A 134 5.81 15.42 -1.90
CA CYS A 134 5.21 14.25 -2.52
C CYS A 134 4.51 13.43 -1.42
N LEU A 135 3.19 13.26 -1.51
CA LEU A 135 2.44 12.48 -0.53
C LEU A 135 2.21 11.07 -1.06
N PHE A 136 2.74 10.07 -0.38
CA PHE A 136 2.45 8.68 -0.67
C PHE A 136 1.45 8.18 0.36
N ASP A 137 0.18 8.09 -0.05
CA ASP A 137 -0.89 7.62 0.81
C ASP A 137 -1.18 6.14 0.57
N ASN A 138 -1.03 5.32 1.61
CA ASN A 138 -1.41 3.91 1.63
C ASN A 138 -2.50 3.64 2.68
N SER A 139 -3.25 4.68 3.05
CA SER A 139 -4.37 4.60 3.99
C SER A 139 -5.50 3.75 3.42
N GLY A 140 -6.31 3.19 4.31
CA GLY A 140 -7.45 2.34 3.95
C GLY A 140 -8.62 2.57 4.89
N PHE A 141 -9.57 1.63 4.86
CA PHE A 141 -10.74 1.72 5.73
C PHE A 141 -10.31 1.71 7.21
N GLN A 142 -10.61 2.80 7.93
CA GLN A 142 -10.27 3.01 9.35
C GLN A 142 -8.77 2.89 9.69
N THR A 143 -7.89 3.04 8.70
CA THR A 143 -6.44 2.94 8.88
C THR A 143 -5.76 4.07 8.13
N THR A 144 -4.86 4.75 8.81
CA THR A 144 -3.96 5.75 8.24
C THR A 144 -2.57 5.16 8.10
N GLN A 145 -1.98 5.28 6.92
CA GLN A 145 -0.57 4.97 6.68
C GLN A 145 -0.09 5.82 5.51
N TYR A 146 0.81 6.77 5.75
CA TYR A 146 1.36 7.60 4.68
C TYR A 146 2.81 7.99 4.95
N THR A 147 3.50 8.36 3.88
CA THR A 147 4.81 9.01 3.93
C THR A 147 4.77 10.26 3.07
N GLN A 148 4.96 11.42 3.70
CA GLN A 148 5.15 12.68 2.98
C GLN A 148 6.65 12.92 2.81
N VAL A 149 7.11 12.92 1.57
CA VAL A 149 8.49 13.22 1.21
C VAL A 149 8.59 14.72 0.95
N ARG A 150 9.34 15.43 1.79
CA ARG A 150 9.67 16.85 1.63
C ARG A 150 11.07 16.97 1.06
N ILE A 151 11.22 17.72 -0.03
CA ILE A 151 12.48 17.86 -0.75
C ILE A 151 12.78 19.35 -0.85
N TYR A 152 13.94 19.77 -0.34
CA TYR A 152 14.29 21.19 -0.32
C TYR A 152 15.79 21.40 -0.39
N PRO A 153 16.26 22.56 -0.91
CA PRO A 153 17.67 22.89 -0.84
C PRO A 153 18.09 23.12 0.61
N GLY A 154 19.25 22.59 0.97
CA GLY A 154 19.86 22.81 2.26
C GLY A 154 20.29 24.27 2.42
N TYR A 155 20.14 24.78 3.65
CA TYR A 155 20.58 26.11 4.07
C TYR A 155 21.61 25.99 5.21
N GLY A 156 22.40 27.04 5.42
CA GLY A 156 23.44 27.08 6.46
C GLY A 156 24.52 26.01 6.22
N GLU A 157 24.69 25.10 7.17
CA GLU A 157 25.67 23.99 7.09
C GLU A 157 25.40 22.99 5.96
N ASN A 158 24.18 23.02 5.40
CA ASN A 158 23.76 22.16 4.29
C ASN A 158 23.75 22.84 2.94
N THR A 159 24.30 24.06 2.85
CA THR A 159 24.38 24.79 1.59
C THR A 159 25.08 23.95 0.53
N GLY A 160 24.48 23.85 -0.66
CA GLY A 160 24.97 23.01 -1.76
C GLY A 160 24.52 21.55 -1.70
N ARG A 161 23.67 21.18 -0.74
CA ARG A 161 23.06 19.85 -0.65
C ARG A 161 21.55 19.95 -0.83
N THR A 162 20.95 18.87 -1.32
CA THR A 162 19.50 18.67 -1.24
C THR A 162 19.18 17.84 -0.01
N VAL A 163 18.17 18.26 0.73
CA VAL A 163 17.66 17.57 1.90
C VAL A 163 16.35 16.89 1.52
N ILE A 164 16.20 15.63 1.93
CA ILE A 164 14.97 14.87 1.80
C ILE A 164 14.51 14.51 3.21
N GLU A 165 13.31 14.93 3.58
CA GLU A 165 12.69 14.58 4.85
C GLU A 165 11.49 13.66 4.60
N TYR A 166 11.53 12.46 5.16
CA TYR A 166 10.41 11.54 5.17
C TYR A 166 9.61 11.73 6.44
N GLN A 167 8.41 12.29 6.31
CA GLN A 167 7.45 12.39 7.40
C GLN A 167 6.50 11.20 7.32
N GLN A 168 6.75 10.19 8.15
CA GLN A 168 5.99 8.94 8.14
C GLN A 168 4.97 8.92 9.27
N ARG A 169 3.77 8.41 8.97
CA ARG A 169 2.73 8.15 9.97
C ARG A 169 1.99 6.87 9.65
N TRP A 170 1.65 6.11 10.69
CA TRP A 170 0.88 4.88 10.57
C TRP A 170 -0.12 4.72 11.72
N THR A 171 -0.96 3.69 11.63
CA THR A 171 -1.96 3.38 12.65
C THR A 171 -1.38 2.38 13.67
N PRO A 172 -1.75 2.48 14.96
CA PRO A 172 -1.37 1.49 15.96
C PRO A 172 -1.76 0.03 15.66
#